data_AF-A0A3S1NEM9-F1
#
_entry.id   AF-A0A3S1NEM9-F1
#
_cell.length_a   1.000
_cell.length_b   1.000
_cell.length_c   1.000
_cell.angle_alpha   90.00
_cell.angle_beta   90.00
_cell.angle_gamma   90.00
#
_symmetry.space_group_name_H-M   'P 1'
#
loop_
_entity.id
_entity.type
_entity.pdbx_description
1 polymer ?
#
loop_
_entity_poly.entity_id
_entity_poly.type
_entity_poly.pdbx_seq_one_letter_code
_entity_poly.pdbx_strand_id
1 'polypeptide(L)'
;MRDMRLSVFIKACLEPLPRAALVDTAYNSAMRQARQRAWREAKRTTLAYGCACDLALWFDHRPIKGLEALHEHLGGNEKRANLVNERRRLTALQILTPAPDKGAVKWKRFAAKDRYLPISHEQIEAAIAADEAWLAAHPTTKEPRRPRRKKERAD
;
A
#
# COMPACT_ATOMS: atom_id res chain seq x y z
N MET A 1 31.37 -48.44 -1.54
CA MET A 1 30.12 -47.71 -1.16
C MET A 1 30.32 -46.23 -0.82
N ARG A 2 31.49 -45.75 -0.36
CA ARG A 2 31.72 -44.32 -0.05
C ARG A 2 31.79 -43.41 -1.30
N ASP A 3 32.39 -43.88 -2.40
CA ASP A 3 32.55 -43.07 -3.63
C ASP A 3 31.23 -42.73 -4.32
N MET A 4 30.23 -43.60 -4.20
CA MET A 4 28.91 -43.40 -4.83
C MET A 4 28.10 -42.30 -4.14
N ARG A 5 28.35 -42.03 -2.85
CA ARG A 5 27.70 -40.93 -2.12
C ARG A 5 28.33 -39.59 -2.47
N LEU A 6 29.66 -39.56 -2.63
CA LEU A 6 30.38 -38.36 -3.03
C LEU A 6 30.05 -37.97 -4.48
N SER A 7 30.01 -38.93 -5.40
CA SER A 7 29.68 -38.66 -6.81
C SER A 7 28.23 -38.17 -6.98
N VAL A 8 27.28 -38.71 -6.22
CA VAL A 8 25.89 -38.22 -6.19
C VAL A 8 25.81 -36.81 -5.61
N PHE A 9 26.55 -36.52 -4.55
CA PHE A 9 26.60 -35.18 -3.97
C PHE A 9 27.20 -34.14 -4.92
N ILE A 10 28.36 -34.44 -5.53
CA ILE A 10 29.01 -33.56 -6.50
C ILE A 10 28.10 -33.32 -7.71
N LYS A 11 27.42 -34.37 -8.21
CA LYS A 11 26.46 -34.23 -9.31
C LYS A 11 25.30 -33.29 -8.93
N ALA A 12 24.75 -33.42 -7.73
CA ALA A 12 23.69 -32.54 -7.24
C ALA A 12 24.17 -31.08 -7.05
N CYS A 13 25.43 -30.85 -6.65
CA CYS A 13 26.00 -29.50 -6.55
C CYS A 13 26.27 -28.85 -7.91
N LEU A 14 26.46 -29.65 -8.96
CA LEU A 14 26.70 -29.18 -10.33
C LEU A 14 25.41 -29.07 -11.17
N GLU A 15 24.28 -29.57 -10.66
CA GLU A 15 22.99 -29.34 -11.29
C GLU A 15 22.64 -27.85 -11.24
N PRO A 16 22.26 -27.23 -12.37
CA PRO A 16 21.92 -25.82 -12.39
C PRO A 16 20.75 -25.59 -11.44
N LEU A 17 20.93 -24.65 -10.50
CA LEU A 17 19.87 -24.28 -9.57
C LEU A 17 18.61 -23.92 -10.38
N PRO A 18 17.43 -24.43 -9.99
CA PRO A 18 16.20 -24.06 -10.65
C PRO A 18 16.06 -22.55 -10.56
N ARG A 19 15.60 -21.87 -11.62
CA ARG A 19 15.44 -20.40 -11.67
C ARG A 19 14.72 -19.81 -10.44
N ALA A 20 13.84 -20.59 -9.81
CA ALA A 20 13.11 -20.22 -8.61
C ALA A 20 13.95 -20.23 -7.31
N ALA A 21 15.09 -20.94 -7.26
CA ALA A 21 15.99 -20.98 -6.10
C ALA A 21 16.83 -19.70 -5.94
N LEU A 22 16.89 -18.84 -6.98
CA LEU A 22 17.60 -17.56 -6.94
C LEU A 22 16.74 -16.41 -6.37
N VAL A 23 15.55 -16.69 -5.85
CA VAL A 23 14.68 -15.66 -5.27
C VAL A 23 15.22 -15.27 -3.89
N ASP A 24 15.93 -14.15 -3.84
CA ASP A 24 16.34 -13.53 -2.58
C ASP A 24 15.12 -12.91 -1.88
N THR A 25 14.46 -13.73 -1.08
CA THR A 25 13.27 -13.35 -0.32
C THR A 25 13.56 -12.24 0.71
N ALA A 26 14.79 -12.18 1.24
CA ALA A 26 15.19 -11.15 2.20
C ALA A 26 15.36 -9.80 1.50
N TYR A 27 16.02 -9.79 0.35
CA TYR A 27 16.11 -8.61 -0.52
C TYR A 27 14.73 -8.12 -0.94
N ASN A 28 13.86 -9.02 -1.42
CA ASN A 28 12.49 -8.66 -1.82
C ASN A 28 11.68 -8.08 -0.64
N SER A 29 11.86 -8.62 0.57
CA SER A 29 11.25 -8.11 1.79
C SER A 29 11.74 -6.70 2.11
N ALA A 30 13.05 -6.44 2.05
CA ALA A 30 13.64 -5.13 2.29
C ALA A 30 13.11 -4.09 1.28
N MET A 31 13.06 -4.45 -0.01
CA MET A 31 12.52 -3.56 -1.05
C MET A 31 11.03 -3.25 -0.84
N ARG A 32 10.23 -4.23 -0.40
CA ARG A 32 8.83 -3.98 -0.02
C ARG A 32 8.72 -3.05 1.18
N GLN A 33 9.57 -3.20 2.18
CA GLN A 33 9.59 -2.31 3.35
C GLN A 33 9.94 -0.86 2.96
N ALA A 34 10.87 -0.67 2.02
CA ALA A 34 11.20 0.67 1.52
C ALA A 34 9.98 1.34 0.87
N ARG A 35 9.30 0.64 -0.05
CA ARG A 35 8.02 1.12 -0.65
C ARG A 35 6.94 1.36 0.41
N GLN A 36 6.88 0.50 1.43
CA GLN A 36 5.88 0.59 2.49
C GLN A 36 6.00 1.87 3.30
N ARG A 37 7.22 2.38 3.52
CA ARG A 37 7.45 3.63 4.26
C ARG A 37 6.92 4.83 3.48
N ALA A 38 7.35 5.00 2.23
CA ALA A 38 6.88 6.07 1.35
C ALA A 38 5.34 6.03 1.17
N TRP A 39 4.79 4.83 0.96
CA TRP A 39 3.35 4.64 0.86
C TRP A 39 2.59 5.06 2.12
N ARG A 40 3.09 4.71 3.32
CA ARG A 40 2.46 5.08 4.58
C ARG A 40 2.47 6.58 4.81
N GLU A 41 3.54 7.26 4.41
CA GLU A 41 3.65 8.70 4.50
C GLU A 41 2.60 9.38 3.63
N ALA A 42 2.55 9.05 2.33
CA ALA A 42 1.53 9.57 1.41
C ALA A 42 0.09 9.26 1.89
N LYS A 43 -0.12 8.06 2.44
CA LYS A 43 -1.41 7.66 3.02
C LYS A 43 -1.79 8.49 4.24
N ARG A 44 -0.85 8.78 5.15
CA ARG A 44 -1.12 9.59 6.35
C ARG A 44 -1.58 10.99 5.95
N THR A 45 -0.89 11.62 5.00
CA THR A 45 -1.23 12.97 4.53
C THR A 45 -2.61 12.99 3.88
N THR A 46 -2.90 12.04 3.00
CA THR A 46 -4.22 11.93 2.35
C THR A 46 -5.34 11.68 3.37
N LEU A 47 -5.11 10.83 4.38
CA LEU A 47 -6.09 10.59 5.44
C LEU A 47 -6.33 11.81 6.32
N ALA A 48 -5.26 12.54 6.69
CA ALA A 48 -5.38 13.75 7.50
C ALA A 48 -6.28 14.80 6.82
N TYR A 49 -6.09 15.02 5.51
CA TYR A 49 -6.95 15.90 4.72
C TYR A 49 -8.37 15.36 4.54
N GLY A 50 -8.55 14.03 4.48
CA GLY A 50 -9.86 13.39 4.56
C GLY A 50 -10.60 13.78 5.83
N CYS A 51 -9.97 13.60 6.99
CA CYS A 51 -10.55 13.99 8.28
C CYS A 51 -10.84 15.49 8.36
N ALA A 52 -9.96 16.34 7.82
CA ALA A 52 -10.18 17.79 7.79
C ALA A 52 -11.38 18.18 6.91
N CYS A 53 -11.55 17.52 5.75
CA CYS A 53 -12.73 17.72 4.90
C CYS A 53 -14.02 17.32 5.63
N ASP A 54 -14.01 16.16 6.30
CA ASP A 54 -15.17 15.67 7.05
C ASP A 54 -15.52 16.65 8.18
N LEU A 55 -14.52 17.11 8.94
CA LEU A 55 -14.74 18.07 10.01
C LEU A 55 -15.25 19.42 9.50
N ALA A 56 -14.70 19.93 8.39
CA ALA A 56 -15.18 21.16 7.75
C ALA A 56 -16.66 21.04 7.35
N LEU A 57 -17.07 19.90 6.77
CA LEU A 57 -18.47 19.63 6.44
C LEU A 57 -19.37 19.69 7.69
N TRP A 58 -18.93 19.13 8.81
CA TRP A 58 -19.70 19.19 10.05
C TRP A 58 -19.90 20.61 10.55
N PHE A 59 -18.89 21.47 10.43
CA PHE A 59 -18.98 22.86 10.84
C PHE A 59 -20.02 23.67 10.03
N ASP A 60 -20.19 23.36 8.74
CA ASP A 60 -21.19 24.03 7.91
C ASP A 60 -22.63 23.70 8.34
N HIS A 61 -22.85 22.52 8.93
CA HIS A 61 -24.17 22.11 9.42
C HIS A 61 -24.47 22.66 10.82
N ARG A 62 -23.47 22.67 11.71
CA ARG A 62 -23.62 23.17 13.07
C ARG A 62 -22.26 23.52 13.70
N PRO A 63 -22.15 24.62 14.46
CA PRO A 63 -20.98 24.85 15.30
C PRO A 63 -20.88 23.74 16.35
N ILE A 64 -19.69 23.16 16.51
CA ILE A 64 -19.41 22.15 17.53
C ILE A 64 -18.77 22.86 18.72
N LYS A 65 -19.45 22.80 19.87
CA LYS A 65 -18.96 23.40 21.13
C LYS A 65 -17.61 22.80 21.52
N GLY A 66 -16.65 23.65 21.87
CA GLY A 66 -15.29 23.27 22.25
C GLY A 66 -14.32 23.09 21.07
N LEU A 67 -14.77 23.30 19.83
CA LEU A 67 -13.94 23.28 18.62
C LEU A 67 -13.93 24.63 17.89
N GLU A 68 -14.19 25.73 18.59
CA GLU A 68 -14.35 27.07 18.01
C GLU A 68 -13.11 27.52 17.23
N ALA A 69 -11.91 27.28 17.79
CA ALA A 69 -10.65 27.59 17.10
C ALA A 69 -10.48 26.78 15.81
N LEU A 70 -10.89 25.51 15.79
CA LEU A 70 -10.84 24.69 14.57
C LEU A 70 -11.90 25.11 13.55
N HIS A 71 -13.08 25.53 14.02
CA HIS A 71 -14.12 26.08 13.17
C HIS A 71 -13.65 27.37 12.48
N GLU A 72 -12.95 28.25 13.18
CA GLU A 72 -12.35 29.45 12.58
C GLU A 72 -11.35 29.09 11.46
N HIS A 73 -10.58 28.01 11.61
CA HIS A 73 -9.55 27.63 10.63
C HIS A 73 -10.08 26.78 9.46
N LEU A 74 -11.15 26.00 9.66
CA LEU A 74 -11.64 25.03 8.67
C LEU A 74 -13.05 25.32 8.16
N GLY A 75 -13.83 26.12 8.89
CA GLY A 75 -15.21 26.44 8.58
C GLY A 75 -15.36 27.38 7.39
N GLY A 76 -16.46 27.18 6.66
CA GLY A 76 -16.84 28.01 5.53
C GLY A 76 -16.56 27.35 4.19
N ASN A 77 -17.38 27.72 3.20
CA ASN A 77 -17.39 27.11 1.87
C ASN A 77 -16.04 27.19 1.15
N GLU A 78 -15.34 28.33 1.19
CA GLU A 78 -14.05 28.51 0.51
C GLU A 78 -12.96 27.61 1.10
N LYS A 79 -12.87 27.54 2.43
CA LYS A 79 -11.87 26.71 3.12
C LYS A 79 -12.14 25.23 2.85
N ARG A 80 -13.42 24.82 2.86
CA ARG A 80 -13.82 23.45 2.47
C ARG A 80 -13.42 23.14 1.03
N ALA A 81 -13.67 24.04 0.08
CA ALA A 81 -13.28 23.84 -1.32
C ALA A 81 -11.76 23.65 -1.47
N ASN A 82 -10.96 24.46 -0.76
CA ASN A 82 -9.51 24.33 -0.74
C ASN A 82 -9.04 22.99 -0.16
N LEU A 83 -9.63 22.53 0.94
CA LEU A 83 -9.33 21.22 1.54
C LEU A 83 -9.64 20.07 0.58
N VAL A 84 -10.77 20.13 -0.12
CA VAL A 84 -11.16 19.11 -1.10
C VAL A 84 -10.17 19.07 -2.27
N ASN A 85 -9.76 20.22 -2.79
CA ASN A 85 -8.79 20.30 -3.89
C ASN A 85 -7.42 19.78 -3.46
N GLU A 86 -6.95 20.16 -2.27
CA GLU A 86 -5.68 19.66 -1.75
C GLU A 86 -5.74 18.15 -1.47
N ARG A 87 -6.87 17.66 -0.93
CA ARG A 87 -7.10 16.22 -0.77
C ARG A 87 -7.03 15.47 -2.10
N ARG A 88 -7.62 16.00 -3.18
CA ARG A 88 -7.55 15.40 -4.52
C ARG A 88 -6.12 15.37 -5.04
N ARG A 89 -5.37 16.47 -4.87
CA ARG A 89 -3.94 16.54 -5.21
C ARG A 89 -3.13 15.49 -4.46
N LEU A 90 -3.32 15.36 -3.15
CA LEU A 90 -2.63 14.37 -2.32
C LEU A 90 -3.02 12.94 -2.67
N THR A 91 -4.29 12.71 -2.98
CA THR A 91 -4.79 11.40 -3.48
C THR A 91 -4.09 11.03 -4.77
N ALA A 92 -3.94 11.98 -5.70
CA ALA A 92 -3.20 11.77 -6.94
C ALA A 92 -1.71 11.44 -6.68
N LEU A 93 -1.03 12.18 -5.79
CA LEU A 93 0.34 11.88 -5.39
C LEU A 93 0.47 10.48 -4.76
N GLN A 94 -0.49 10.08 -3.93
CA GLN A 94 -0.51 8.74 -3.35
C GLN A 94 -0.73 7.66 -4.42
N ILE A 95 -1.57 7.91 -5.44
CA ILE A 95 -1.73 6.99 -6.59
C ILE A 95 -0.42 6.85 -7.36
N LEU A 96 0.38 7.90 -7.50
CA LEU A 96 1.68 7.82 -8.17
C LEU A 96 2.77 7.18 -7.29
N THR A 97 2.58 7.15 -5.96
CA THR A 97 3.53 6.55 -5.03
C THR A 97 3.58 5.03 -5.22
N PRO A 98 4.76 4.38 -5.33
CA PRO A 98 4.85 2.93 -5.56
C PRO A 98 4.13 2.09 -4.50
N ALA A 99 3.28 1.15 -4.94
CA ALA A 99 2.54 0.29 -4.05
C ALA A 99 3.45 -0.79 -3.41
N PRO A 100 3.37 -1.01 -2.09
CA PRO A 100 4.13 -2.06 -1.41
C PRO A 100 3.48 -3.45 -1.50
N ASP A 101 2.17 -3.52 -1.72
CA ASP A 101 1.40 -4.76 -1.72
C ASP A 101 0.14 -4.69 -2.60
N LYS A 102 -0.52 -5.85 -2.75
CA LYS A 102 -1.77 -5.98 -3.52
C LYS A 102 -2.93 -5.16 -2.93
N GLY A 103 -2.90 -4.89 -1.62
CA GLY A 103 -3.93 -4.08 -0.95
C GLY A 103 -3.83 -2.61 -1.35
N ALA A 104 -2.62 -2.08 -1.45
CA ALA A 104 -2.35 -0.74 -1.95
C ALA A 104 -2.75 -0.61 -3.44
N VAL A 105 -2.47 -1.61 -4.28
CA VAL A 105 -2.95 -1.63 -5.68
C VAL A 105 -4.48 -1.61 -5.75
N LYS A 106 -5.15 -2.44 -4.93
CA LYS A 106 -6.63 -2.43 -4.84
C LYS A 106 -7.16 -1.06 -4.40
N TRP A 107 -6.47 -0.39 -3.46
CA TRP A 107 -6.81 0.97 -3.04
C TRP A 107 -6.64 1.97 -4.19
N LYS A 108 -5.56 1.90 -4.98
CA LYS A 108 -5.37 2.78 -6.15
C LYS A 108 -6.52 2.66 -7.15
N ARG A 109 -6.91 1.42 -7.49
CA ARG A 109 -8.06 1.14 -8.37
C ARG A 109 -9.37 1.71 -7.83
N PHE A 110 -9.56 1.68 -6.51
CA PHE A 110 -10.73 2.28 -5.89
C PHE A 110 -10.67 3.82 -5.95
N ALA A 111 -9.55 4.41 -5.60
CA ALA A 111 -9.33 5.86 -5.62
C ALA A 111 -9.45 6.45 -7.04
N ALA A 112 -9.00 5.71 -8.06
CA ALA A 112 -9.10 6.06 -9.47
C ALA A 112 -10.53 6.30 -9.97
N LYS A 113 -11.55 5.88 -9.22
CA LYS A 113 -12.97 6.14 -9.56
C LYS A 113 -13.36 7.61 -9.38
N ASP A 114 -12.58 8.39 -8.63
CA ASP A 114 -12.81 9.83 -8.49
C ASP A 114 -12.45 10.55 -9.78
N ARG A 115 -13.45 11.17 -10.43
CA ARG A 115 -13.32 11.87 -11.71
C ARG A 115 -12.62 13.22 -11.59
N TYR A 116 -12.44 13.73 -10.38
CA TYR A 116 -11.90 15.06 -10.11
C TYR A 116 -10.42 15.03 -9.69
N LEU A 117 -9.75 13.89 -9.85
CA LEU A 117 -8.32 13.80 -9.57
C LEU A 117 -7.53 14.63 -10.59
N PRO A 118 -6.53 15.41 -10.16
CA PRO A 118 -5.70 16.22 -11.05
C PRO A 118 -4.59 15.41 -11.72
N ILE A 119 -4.91 14.20 -12.19
CA ILE A 119 -4.02 13.30 -12.93
C ILE A 119 -4.80 12.59 -14.04
N SER A 120 -4.14 12.31 -15.15
CA SER A 120 -4.77 11.63 -16.28
C SER A 120 -5.06 10.15 -15.97
N HIS A 121 -6.07 9.59 -16.63
CA HIS A 121 -6.38 8.17 -16.52
C HIS A 121 -5.20 7.29 -16.98
N GLU A 122 -4.50 7.70 -18.04
CA GLU A 122 -3.31 7.01 -18.54
C GLU A 122 -2.19 6.91 -17.49
N GLN A 123 -1.94 8.00 -16.75
CA GLN A 123 -0.95 7.99 -15.66
C GLN A 123 -1.36 7.04 -14.53
N ILE A 124 -2.66 6.97 -14.23
CA ILE A 124 -3.18 6.06 -13.20
C ILE A 124 -2.96 4.60 -13.62
N GLU A 125 -3.37 4.25 -14.84
CA GLU A 125 -3.22 2.88 -15.37
C GLU A 125 -1.75 2.49 -15.48
N ALA A 126 -0.89 3.39 -15.95
CA ALA A 126 0.56 3.17 -15.99
C ALA A 126 1.14 2.91 -14.59
N ALA A 127 0.74 3.69 -13.59
CA ALA A 127 1.20 3.51 -12.21
C ALA A 127 0.73 2.17 -11.61
N ILE A 128 -0.51 1.77 -11.88
CA ILE A 128 -1.07 0.48 -11.42
C ILE A 128 -0.35 -0.68 -12.10
N ALA A 129 -0.18 -0.63 -13.44
CA ALA A 129 0.50 -1.67 -14.20
C ALA A 129 1.96 -1.83 -13.76
N ALA A 130 2.67 -0.73 -13.53
CA ALA A 130 4.05 -0.74 -13.04
C ALA A 130 4.15 -1.41 -11.66
N ASP A 131 3.19 -1.15 -10.77
CA ASP A 131 3.16 -1.79 -9.46
C ASP A 131 2.83 -3.28 -9.51
N GLU A 132 1.89 -3.68 -10.38
CA GLU A 132 1.57 -5.10 -10.56
C GLU A 132 2.75 -5.89 -11.13
N ALA A 133 3.42 -5.33 -12.15
CA ALA A 133 4.64 -5.90 -12.71
C ALA A 133 5.75 -6.03 -11.66
N TRP A 134 5.96 -4.97 -10.87
CA TRP A 134 6.96 -4.98 -9.81
C TRP A 134 6.65 -6.02 -8.72
N LEU A 135 5.39 -6.12 -8.30
CA LEU A 135 4.96 -7.09 -7.29
C LEU A 135 5.06 -8.54 -7.78
N ALA A 136 4.88 -8.78 -9.08
CA ALA A 136 5.09 -10.09 -9.71
C ALA A 136 6.58 -10.44 -9.77
N ALA A 137 7.44 -9.47 -10.08
CA ALA A 137 8.89 -9.65 -10.12
C ALA A 137 9.53 -9.85 -8.74
N HIS A 138 8.91 -9.37 -7.66
CA HIS A 138 9.45 -9.43 -6.29
C HIS A 138 8.55 -10.25 -5.35
N PRO A 139 8.42 -11.57 -5.55
CA PRO A 139 7.68 -12.43 -4.64
C PRO A 139 8.39 -12.53 -3.29
N THR A 140 7.64 -12.44 -2.19
CA THR A 140 8.20 -12.49 -0.81
C THR A 140 7.83 -13.75 -0.04
N THR A 141 7.27 -14.77 -0.69
CA THR A 141 6.92 -16.09 -0.13
C THR A 141 6.10 -16.02 1.17
N LYS A 142 4.82 -16.38 1.11
CA LYS A 142 4.08 -16.72 2.33
C LYS A 142 4.19 -18.22 2.52
N GLU A 143 4.96 -18.68 3.51
CA GLU A 143 4.53 -19.91 4.17
C GLU A 143 3.09 -19.67 4.65
N PRO A 144 2.15 -20.60 4.40
CA PRO A 144 0.82 -20.49 4.98
C PRO A 144 1.00 -20.47 6.50
N ARG A 145 0.51 -19.41 7.15
CA ARG A 145 0.45 -19.35 8.61
C ARG A 145 -0.22 -20.64 9.09
N ARG A 146 0.51 -21.46 9.87
CA ARG A 146 -0.06 -22.67 10.48
C ARG A 146 -1.39 -22.29 11.16
N PRO A 147 -2.49 -23.01 10.90
CA PRO A 147 -3.75 -22.71 11.53
C PRO A 147 -3.58 -22.74 13.05
N ARG A 148 -4.04 -21.67 13.73
CA ARG A 148 -4.12 -21.65 15.19
C ARG A 148 -5.00 -22.83 15.60
N ARG A 149 -4.43 -23.83 16.29
CA ARG A 149 -5.20 -24.88 16.94
C ARG A 149 -6.22 -24.20 17.86
N LYS A 150 -7.52 -24.38 17.58
CA LYS A 150 -8.57 -24.01 18.54
C LYS A 150 -8.35 -24.88 19.78
N LYS A 151 -8.11 -24.25 20.94
CA LYS A 151 -8.26 -24.94 22.22
C LYS A 151 -9.75 -25.16 22.40
N GLU A 152 -10.20 -26.39 22.19
CA GLU A 152 -11.49 -26.84 22.71
C GLU A 152 -11.46 -26.61 24.21
N ARG A 153 -12.37 -25.76 24.71
CA ARG A 153 -12.64 -25.67 26.14
C ARG A 153 -13.43 -26.93 26.47
N ALA A 154 -12.87 -27.77 27.33
CA ALA A 154 -13.63 -28.83 27.97
C ALA A 154 -14.62 -28.18 28.93
N ASP A 155 -15.89 -28.53 28.78
CA ASP A 155 -16.97 -28.21 29.72
C ASP A 155 -16.81 -29.01 31.03
#